data_AF-A0A951N2C9-F1
#
_entry.id   AF-A0A951N2C9-F1
#
_cell.length_a   1.000
_cell.length_b   1.000
_cell.length_c   1.000
_cell.angle_alpha   90.00
_cell.angle_beta   90.00
_cell.angle_gamma   90.00
#
_symmetry.space_group_name_H-M   'P 1'
#
loop_
_entity.id
_entity.type
_entity.pdbx_description
1 polymer ?
#
loop_
_entity_poly.entity_id
_entity_poly.type
_entity_poly.pdbx_seq_one_letter_code
_entity_poly.pdbx_strand_id
1 'polypeptide(L)'
;MHLHERDAGGPGARRWSWPPWAPALLGTDFLVQAHAGVGNGLRPEGEPPFPSRVIVVDFMGALVTAEGVLGGLYVRERTGHGPRVATSLHPGAMILQDHLLTPLAAGRRDTRPPPGSPTPRSPEHRRR
;
A
#
# COMPACT_ATOMS: atom_id res chain seq x y z
N MET A 1 -1.58 -21.56 38.61
CA MET A 1 -1.64 -22.36 37.37
C MET A 1 -1.69 -21.38 36.20
N HIS A 2 -0.53 -20.88 35.78
CA HIS A 2 -0.39 -19.90 34.71
C HIS A 2 -0.31 -20.63 33.38
N LEU A 3 -1.29 -20.38 32.50
CA LEU A 3 -1.28 -20.91 31.14
C LEU A 3 -0.36 -20.04 30.29
N HIS A 4 0.68 -20.70 29.78
CA HIS A 4 1.66 -20.20 28.85
C HIS A 4 0.97 -19.97 27.50
N GLU A 5 0.72 -18.72 27.15
CA GLU A 5 0.25 -18.33 25.83
C GLU A 5 1.42 -18.55 24.85
N ARG A 6 1.23 -19.46 23.89
CA ARG A 6 2.24 -19.84 22.93
C ARG A 6 2.32 -18.79 21.84
N ASP A 7 3.53 -18.26 21.63
CA ASP A 7 3.93 -17.45 20.50
C ASP A 7 3.49 -18.07 19.17
N ALA A 8 2.46 -17.48 18.55
CA ALA A 8 2.14 -17.69 17.15
C ALA A 8 2.63 -16.46 16.36
N GLY A 9 3.79 -16.57 15.73
CA GLY A 9 4.26 -15.52 14.83
C GLY A 9 5.70 -15.71 14.35
N GLY A 10 5.84 -16.43 13.24
CA GLY A 10 7.11 -16.65 12.53
C GLY A 10 7.78 -15.35 12.01
N PRO A 11 9.01 -15.45 11.50
CA PRO A 11 9.95 -14.33 11.33
C PRO A 11 9.63 -13.31 10.23
N GLY A 12 8.40 -13.26 9.71
CA GLY A 12 7.96 -12.27 8.70
C GLY A 12 7.02 -11.18 9.23
N ALA A 13 6.34 -11.41 10.37
CA ALA A 13 5.24 -10.55 10.81
C ALA A 13 5.69 -9.30 11.61
N ARG A 14 6.97 -9.20 12.00
CA ARG A 14 7.46 -8.20 12.96
C ARG A 14 8.15 -6.97 12.33
N ARG A 15 8.26 -6.90 11.00
CA ARG A 15 8.97 -5.79 10.33
C ARG A 15 8.18 -4.47 10.32
N TRP A 16 6.89 -4.51 10.66
CA TRP A 16 5.96 -3.38 10.58
C TRP A 16 5.30 -3.00 11.91
N SER A 17 5.80 -3.53 13.04
CA SER A 17 5.38 -3.08 14.37
C SER A 17 6.36 -2.05 14.90
N TRP A 18 5.88 -0.86 15.21
CA TRP A 18 6.69 0.13 15.93
C TRP A 18 7.19 -0.48 17.24
N PRO A 19 8.45 -0.19 17.64
CA PRO A 19 8.94 -0.68 18.92
C PRO A 19 8.03 -0.15 20.04
N PRO A 20 7.81 -0.92 21.11
CA PRO A 20 6.81 -0.62 22.15
C PRO A 20 7.08 0.69 22.92
N TRP A 21 8.26 1.28 22.76
CA TRP A 21 8.66 2.55 23.35
C TRP A 21 8.55 3.73 22.38
N ALA A 22 8.31 3.50 21.09
CA ALA A 22 8.00 4.58 20.18
C ALA A 22 6.64 5.16 20.60
N PRO A 23 6.52 6.48 20.85
CA PRO A 23 5.19 7.08 20.99
C PRO A 23 4.38 6.65 19.78
N ALA A 24 3.09 6.32 19.96
CA ALA A 24 2.20 5.98 18.85
C ALA A 24 2.33 7.09 17.81
N LEU A 25 3.16 6.85 16.78
CA LEU A 25 3.51 7.86 15.82
C LEU A 25 2.19 8.25 15.18
N LEU A 26 1.78 9.52 15.34
CA LEU A 26 0.68 10.07 14.58
C LEU A 26 1.09 9.99 13.12
N GLY A 27 0.74 8.89 12.47
CA GLY A 27 0.94 8.66 11.05
C GLY A 27 -0.11 9.46 10.32
N THR A 28 0.14 10.75 10.11
CA THR A 28 -0.65 11.54 9.19
C THR A 28 -0.34 11.11 7.76
N ASP A 29 -1.29 11.36 6.85
CA ASP A 29 -1.20 11.02 5.43
C ASP A 29 0.20 11.26 4.83
N PHE A 30 0.77 12.47 5.00
CA PHE A 30 2.07 12.82 4.44
C PHE A 30 3.24 11.99 5.01
N LEU A 31 3.22 11.70 6.32
CA LEU A 31 4.25 10.87 6.95
C LEU A 31 4.17 9.43 6.44
N VAL A 32 2.95 8.91 6.24
CA VAL A 32 2.74 7.57 5.69
C VAL A 32 3.08 7.53 4.21
N GLN A 33 2.75 8.57 3.42
CA GLN A 33 3.18 8.70 2.03
C GLN A 33 4.70 8.66 1.89
N ALA A 34 5.41 9.44 2.71
CA ALA A 34 6.86 9.48 2.74
C ALA A 34 7.45 8.12 3.17
N HIS A 35 6.90 7.54 4.24
CA HIS A 35 7.35 6.25 4.77
C HIS A 35 7.13 5.10 3.78
N ALA A 36 5.98 5.06 3.10
CA ALA A 36 5.62 4.03 2.14
C ALA A 36 6.20 4.26 0.74
N GLY A 37 6.93 5.35 0.51
CA GLY A 37 7.57 5.65 -0.77
C GLY A 37 6.61 6.08 -1.88
N VAL A 38 5.38 6.50 -1.55
CA VAL A 38 4.33 6.86 -2.52
C VAL A 38 4.80 7.89 -3.54
N GLY A 39 5.64 8.84 -3.10
CA GLY A 39 6.18 9.90 -3.97
C GLY A 39 7.06 9.40 -5.12
N ASN A 40 7.61 8.19 -5.05
CA ASN A 40 8.38 7.60 -6.15
C ASN A 40 7.50 7.22 -7.34
N GLY A 41 6.23 6.88 -7.09
CA GLY A 41 5.27 6.54 -8.14
C GLY A 41 4.59 7.74 -8.80
N LEU A 42 4.72 8.92 -8.21
CA LEU A 42 4.09 10.15 -8.69
C LEU A 42 5.02 10.97 -9.60
N ARG A 43 6.30 10.60 -9.69
CA ARG A 43 7.32 11.33 -10.44
C ARG A 43 8.00 10.42 -11.48
N PRO A 44 8.47 10.97 -12.61
CA PRO A 44 9.30 10.23 -13.54
C PRO A 44 10.54 9.64 -12.86
N GLU A 45 11.04 8.53 -13.42
CA GLU A 45 12.29 7.94 -12.97
C GLU A 45 13.44 8.95 -13.08
N GLY A 46 14.25 9.06 -12.01
CA GLY A 46 15.35 10.02 -11.93
C GLY A 46 14.98 11.40 -11.40
N GLU A 47 13.70 11.75 -11.28
CA GLU A 47 13.27 12.95 -10.54
C GLU A 47 13.16 12.69 -9.03
N PRO A 48 13.41 13.68 -8.17
CA PRO A 48 13.20 13.54 -6.73
C PRO A 48 11.74 13.18 -6.39
N PRO A 49 11.50 12.23 -5.48
CA PRO A 49 10.14 11.85 -5.09
C PRO A 49 9.42 13.02 -4.43
N PHE A 50 8.13 13.17 -4.71
CA PHE A 50 7.30 14.23 -4.13
C PHE A 50 5.94 13.66 -3.70
N PRO A 51 5.48 13.94 -2.47
CA PRO A 51 4.20 13.43 -2.01
C PRO A 51 3.04 14.05 -2.81
N SER A 52 1.93 13.33 -2.89
CA SER A 52 0.66 13.90 -3.29
C SER A 52 0.31 15.03 -2.32
N ARG A 53 -0.18 16.16 -2.84
CA ARG A 53 -0.65 17.30 -2.04
C ARG A 53 -2.07 17.12 -1.50
N VAL A 54 -2.74 16.04 -1.88
CA VAL A 54 -4.05 15.65 -1.34
C VAL A 54 -3.88 14.44 -0.43
N ILE A 55 -4.82 14.29 0.51
CA ILE A 55 -4.87 13.24 1.55
C ILE A 55 -5.27 11.86 0.99
N VAL A 56 -4.55 11.41 -0.04
CA VAL A 56 -4.91 10.23 -0.84
C VAL A 56 -4.77 8.93 -0.05
N VAL A 57 -3.81 8.85 0.87
CA VAL A 57 -3.60 7.68 1.73
C VAL A 57 -4.66 7.64 2.84
N ASP A 58 -5.04 8.79 3.42
CA ASP A 58 -6.17 8.87 4.34
C ASP A 58 -7.45 8.38 3.66
N PHE A 59 -7.72 8.83 2.43
CA PHE A 59 -8.91 8.43 1.68
C PHE A 59 -8.94 6.93 1.41
N MET A 60 -7.84 6.35 0.91
CA MET A 60 -7.77 4.91 0.67
C MET A 60 -7.81 4.10 1.97
N GLY A 61 -7.17 4.60 3.04
CA GLY A 61 -7.26 4.00 4.38
C GLY A 61 -8.69 3.98 4.91
N ALA A 62 -9.46 5.05 4.69
CA ALA A 62 -10.87 5.11 5.06
C ALA A 62 -11.71 4.08 4.29
N LEU A 63 -11.47 3.89 2.99
CA LEU A 63 -12.16 2.86 2.19
C LEU A 63 -11.85 1.44 2.68
N VAL A 64 -10.58 1.13 2.96
CA VAL A 64 -10.17 -0.16 3.55
C VAL A 64 -10.82 -0.37 4.93
N THR A 65 -10.90 0.69 5.74
CA THR A 65 -11.58 0.65 7.04
C THR A 65 -13.06 0.32 6.87
N ALA A 66 -13.73 0.99 5.93
CA ALA A 66 -15.14 0.77 5.65
C ALA A 66 -15.39 -0.67 5.18
N GLU A 67 -14.57 -1.19 4.28
CA GLU A 67 -14.64 -2.60 3.83
C GLU A 67 -14.48 -3.57 5.01
N GLY A 68 -13.50 -3.35 5.89
CA GLY A 68 -13.32 -4.17 7.09
C GLY A 68 -14.54 -4.13 8.03
N VAL A 69 -15.13 -2.95 8.24
CA VAL A 69 -16.36 -2.80 9.05
C VAL A 69 -17.52 -3.55 8.42
N LEU A 70 -17.74 -3.42 7.10
CA LEU A 70 -18.79 -4.14 6.39
C LEU A 70 -18.60 -5.65 6.47
N GLY A 71 -17.36 -6.13 6.31
CA GLY A 71 -17.03 -7.55 6.50
C GLY A 71 -17.29 -8.04 7.92
N GLY A 72 -16.96 -7.22 8.93
CA GLY A 72 -17.26 -7.52 10.33
C GLY A 72 -18.75 -7.59 10.63
N LEU A 73 -19.54 -6.68 10.06
CA LEU A 73 -21.00 -6.71 10.16
C LEU A 73 -21.60 -7.94 9.46
N TYR A 74 -21.07 -8.32 8.30
CA TYR A 74 -21.47 -9.53 7.61
C TYR A 74 -21.21 -10.80 8.46
N VAL A 75 -20.04 -10.89 9.09
CA VAL A 75 -19.72 -12.00 10.01
C VAL A 75 -20.64 -12.01 11.22
N ARG A 76 -20.94 -10.84 11.80
CA ARG A 76 -21.87 -10.71 12.92
C ARG A 76 -23.26 -11.22 12.54
N GLU A 77 -23.77 -10.85 11.37
CA GLU A 77 -25.10 -11.27 10.91
C GLU A 77 -25.20 -12.79 10.75
N ARG A 78 -24.10 -13.43 10.32
CA ARG A 78 -24.06 -14.87 10.04
C ARG A 78 -23.84 -15.74 11.27
N THR A 79 -23.15 -15.20 12.29
CA THR A 79 -22.66 -15.99 13.44
C THR A 79 -23.19 -15.49 14.79
N GLY A 80 -23.91 -14.37 14.81
CA GLY A 80 -24.30 -13.65 16.03
C GLY A 80 -23.16 -12.90 16.73
N HIS A 81 -21.91 -13.05 16.28
CA HIS A 81 -20.72 -12.49 16.93
C HIS A 81 -19.89 -11.68 15.94
N GLY A 82 -19.61 -10.42 16.26
CA GLY A 82 -18.78 -9.54 15.42
C GLY A 82 -17.29 -9.60 15.81
N PRO A 83 -16.37 -9.59 14.84
CA PRO A 83 -14.94 -9.48 15.14
C PRO A 83 -14.53 -8.04 15.48
N ARG A 84 -13.37 -7.88 16.13
CA ARG A 84 -12.68 -6.59 16.18
C ARG A 84 -11.98 -6.35 14.84
N VAL A 85 -12.30 -5.23 14.19
CA VAL A 85 -11.63 -4.78 12.96
C VAL A 85 -10.57 -3.75 13.34
N ALA A 86 -9.34 -3.94 12.86
CA ALA A 86 -8.24 -3.00 13.04
C ALA A 86 -7.51 -2.82 11.70
N THR A 87 -7.11 -1.59 11.41
CA THR A 87 -6.38 -1.23 10.19
C THR A 87 -5.44 -0.07 10.46
N SER A 88 -4.65 0.30 9.46
CA SER A 88 -3.79 1.48 9.44
C SER A 88 -3.86 2.14 8.06
N LEU A 89 -3.15 3.25 7.87
CA LEU A 89 -3.01 3.91 6.57
C LEU A 89 -2.12 3.14 5.58
N HIS A 90 -1.26 2.23 6.07
CA HIS A 90 -0.26 1.57 5.25
C HIS A 90 -0.83 0.69 4.12
N PRO A 91 -1.90 -0.13 4.33
CA PRO A 91 -2.57 -0.84 3.24
C PRO A 91 -3.07 0.08 2.13
N GLY A 92 -3.62 1.25 2.47
CA GLY A 92 -4.06 2.24 1.49
C GLY A 92 -2.89 2.73 0.61
N ALA A 93 -1.72 2.95 1.21
CA ALA A 93 -0.51 3.33 0.48
C ALA A 93 0.02 2.20 -0.43
N MET A 94 -0.13 0.93 -0.04
CA MET A 94 0.25 -0.21 -0.88
C MET A 94 -0.69 -0.38 -2.08
N ILE A 95 -2.00 -0.24 -1.87
CA ILE A 95 -3.01 -0.32 -2.95
C ILE A 95 -2.73 0.72 -4.04
N LEU A 96 -2.44 1.96 -3.66
CA LEU A 96 -2.10 3.03 -4.61
C LEU A 96 -0.85 2.70 -5.45
N GLN A 97 0.08 1.94 -4.89
CA GLN A 97 1.35 1.58 -5.51
C GLN A 97 1.35 0.19 -6.16
N ASP A 98 0.22 -0.52 -6.18
CA ASP A 98 0.14 -1.90 -6.66
C ASP A 98 0.69 -2.05 -8.10
N HIS A 99 0.40 -1.07 -8.95
CA HIS A 99 0.90 -1.02 -10.33
C HIS A 99 2.43 -0.99 -10.45
N LEU A 100 3.14 -0.55 -9.42
CA LEU A 100 4.62 -0.55 -9.35
C LEU A 100 5.13 -1.77 -8.59
N LEU A 101 4.50 -2.10 -7.47
CA LEU A 101 4.95 -3.14 -6.56
C LEU A 101 4.74 -4.54 -7.13
N THR A 102 3.62 -4.80 -7.80
CA THR A 102 3.30 -6.12 -8.36
C THR A 102 4.28 -6.53 -9.48
N PRO A 103 4.60 -5.69 -10.48
CA PRO A 103 5.66 -6.00 -11.44
C PRO A 103 7.03 -6.17 -10.79
N LEU A 104 7.40 -5.29 -9.86
CA LEU A 104 8.70 -5.32 -9.18
C LEU A 104 8.88 -6.62 -8.38
N ALA A 105 7.84 -7.06 -7.67
CA ALA A 105 7.83 -8.34 -6.96
C ALA A 105 7.99 -9.54 -7.91
N ALA A 106 7.51 -9.43 -9.14
CA ALA A 106 7.69 -10.42 -10.20
C ALA A 106 9.04 -10.28 -10.95
N GLY A 107 9.95 -9.42 -10.48
CA GLY A 107 11.25 -9.16 -11.12
C GLY A 107 11.17 -8.35 -12.42
N ARG A 108 10.01 -7.80 -12.75
CA ARG A 108 9.81 -6.93 -13.91
C ARG A 108 10.04 -5.48 -13.47
N ARG A 109 11.00 -4.79 -14.08
CA ARG A 109 11.13 -3.34 -13.91
C ARG A 109 10.10 -2.65 -14.80
N ASP A 110 9.57 -1.53 -14.30
CA ASP A 110 8.67 -0.70 -15.09
C ASP A 110 9.37 -0.32 -16.41
N THR A 111 8.70 -0.61 -17.53
CA THR A 111 9.21 -0.29 -18.86
C THR A 111 8.68 1.04 -19.34
N ARG A 112 8.10 1.86 -18.44
CA ARG A 112 7.56 3.17 -18.82
C ARG A 112 8.64 3.98 -19.53
N PRO A 113 8.45 4.29 -20.81
CA PRO A 113 9.44 5.03 -21.57
C PRO A 113 9.64 6.41 -20.91
N PRO A 114 10.88 6.94 -20.84
CA PRO A 114 11.12 8.24 -20.25
C PRO A 114 10.29 9.31 -20.97
N PRO A 115 9.83 10.36 -20.28
CA PRO A 115 9.07 11.43 -20.92
C PRO A 115 9.82 11.98 -22.14
N GLY A 116 9.18 12.01 -23.30
CA GLY A 116 9.78 12.47 -24.56
C GLY A 116 10.55 11.39 -25.35
N SER A 117 10.56 10.14 -24.87
CA SER A 117 11.02 9.02 -25.71
C SER A 117 10.10 8.88 -26.94
N PRO A 118 10.67 8.65 -28.14
CA PRO A 118 9.86 8.46 -29.33
C PRO A 118 8.95 7.25 -29.13
N THR A 119 7.64 7.42 -29.35
CA THR A 119 6.73 6.29 -29.48
C THR A 119 7.26 5.40 -30.60
N PRO A 120 7.44 4.08 -30.37
CA PRO A 120 7.88 3.18 -31.42
C PRO A 120 6.87 3.29 -32.57
N ARG A 121 7.33 3.78 -33.73
CA ARG A 121 6.47 3.87 -34.91
C ARG A 121 6.03 2.45 -35.25
N SER A 122 4.72 2.27 -35.35
CA SER A 122 4.12 1.10 -35.98
C SER A 122 4.88 0.80 -37.28
N PRO A 123 5.22 -0.46 -37.61
CA PRO A 123 5.78 -0.82 -38.90
C PRO A 123 4.67 -0.73 -39.96
N GLU A 124 4.32 0.51 -40.33
CA GLU A 124 3.34 0.79 -41.37
C GLU A 124 4.01 0.55 -42.73
N HIS A 125 3.55 -0.54 -43.37
CA HIS A 125 3.63 -0.83 -44.80
C HIS A 125 4.65 -0.03 -45.62
N ARG A 126 5.89 -0.52 -45.65
CA ARG A 126 6.81 -0.30 -46.79
C ARG A 126 6.32 -1.11 -47.98
N ARG A 127 5.19 -0.69 -48.56
CA ARG A 127 4.76 -1.07 -49.92
C ARG A 127 4.58 0.21 -50.70
N ARG A 128 5.63 0.60 -51.42
CA ARG A 128 5.64 0.95 -52.84
C ARG A 128 7.06 1.30 -53.26
#